data_AF-A0A1A8CZZ6-F1
#
_entry.id   AF-A0A1A8CZZ6-F1
#
_cell.length_a   1.000
_cell.length_b   1.000
_cell.length_c   1.000
_cell.angle_alpha   90.00
_cell.angle_beta   90.00
_cell.angle_gamma   90.00
#
_symmetry.space_group_name_H-M   'P 1'
#
loop_
_entity.id
_entity.type
_entity.pdbx_description
1 polymer ?
#
loop_
_entity_poly.entity_id
_entity_poly.type
_entity_poly.pdbx_seq_one_letter_code
_entity_poly.pdbx_strand_id
1 'polypeptide(L)'
;MRSTSENSLVAMDFSGQKTRVIENPSEALSVAVEEGLSWRRRSCHRLSGHGSPSATQSSVSSLAIHLSQPWFHGKLSRDEAQRLITHQGPIDGVFLLRDSQSNPKTFVLSLCHMQKIKHFQILPVDDEGQVFYSLDDGHTQFTDLIQLVEFYQLNRGTLPCKLKHHCTQITL
;
A
#
# COMPACT_ATOMS: atom_id res chain seq x y z
N MET A 1 -8.31 6.35 52.21
CA MET A 1 -7.05 6.54 51.47
C MET A 1 -7.37 6.29 50.00
N ARG A 2 -7.42 7.35 49.18
CA ARG A 2 -7.78 7.23 47.76
C ARG A 2 -6.52 6.84 46.99
N SER A 3 -6.61 5.73 46.25
CA SER A 3 -5.57 5.26 45.33
C SER A 3 -5.46 6.24 44.16
N THR A 4 -4.34 6.94 44.06
CA THR A 4 -3.96 7.71 42.88
C THR A 4 -3.23 6.77 41.92
N SER A 5 -3.96 6.15 40.99
CA SER A 5 -3.32 5.73 39.75
C SER A 5 -3.26 6.95 38.84
N GLU A 6 -2.29 7.82 39.10
CA GLU A 6 -1.80 8.68 38.03
C GLU A 6 -1.13 7.76 37.01
N ASN A 7 -1.51 7.88 35.73
CA ASN A 7 -0.94 7.12 34.64
C ASN A 7 0.56 7.42 34.48
N SER A 8 1.38 6.84 35.34
CA SER A 8 2.84 6.88 35.24
C SER A 8 3.25 5.92 34.13
N LEU A 9 3.50 6.49 32.95
CA LEU A 9 4.12 5.75 31.86
C LEU A 9 5.56 5.45 32.27
N VAL A 10 5.90 4.16 32.35
CA VAL A 10 7.24 3.69 32.69
C VAL A 10 7.82 2.89 31.52
N ALA A 11 9.12 3.07 31.26
CA ALA A 11 9.81 2.29 30.24
C ALA A 11 9.95 0.83 30.70
N MET A 12 9.71 -0.12 29.81
CA MET A 12 9.82 -1.55 30.08
C MET A 12 10.83 -2.22 29.15
N ASP A 13 11.62 -3.13 29.71
CA ASP A 13 12.59 -3.95 29.00
C ASP A 13 12.01 -5.35 28.74
N PHE A 14 12.08 -5.80 27.48
CA PHE A 14 11.63 -7.11 26.98
C PHE A 14 12.79 -7.95 26.40
N SER A 15 14.03 -7.48 26.52
CA SER A 15 15.20 -8.15 25.91
C SER A 15 15.53 -9.52 26.52
N GLY A 16 15.03 -9.80 27.73
CA GLY A 16 15.22 -11.07 28.44
C GLY A 16 13.97 -11.98 28.50
N GLN A 17 14.09 -13.10 29.20
CA GLN A 17 13.00 -14.09 29.37
C GLN A 17 11.89 -13.63 30.34
N LYS A 18 12.08 -12.50 31.03
CA LYS A 18 11.10 -11.83 31.90
C LYS A 18 11.11 -10.34 31.63
N THR A 19 9.92 -9.75 31.63
CA THR A 19 9.74 -8.31 31.44
C THR A 19 10.07 -7.56 32.73
N ARG A 20 10.83 -6.46 32.63
CA ARG A 20 11.27 -5.64 33.77
C ARG A 20 10.96 -4.17 33.53
N VAL A 21 10.55 -3.44 34.57
CA VAL A 21 10.42 -1.98 34.52
C VAL A 21 11.80 -1.33 34.67
N ILE A 22 12.13 -0.38 33.81
CA ILE A 22 13.39 0.36 33.86
C ILE A 22 13.22 1.54 34.83
N GLU A 23 13.76 1.39 36.04
CA GLU A 23 13.63 2.42 37.09
C GLU A 23 14.74 3.48 37.04
N ASN A 24 15.91 3.14 36.51
CA ASN A 24 17.04 4.06 36.43
C ASN A 24 16.83 5.09 35.30
N PRO A 25 16.77 6.41 35.59
CA PRO A 25 16.52 7.43 34.57
C PRO A 25 17.57 7.46 33.45
N SER A 26 18.82 7.15 33.76
CA SER A 26 19.92 7.15 32.78
C SER A 26 19.82 5.94 31.84
N GLU A 27 19.38 4.80 32.36
CA GLU A 27 19.12 3.58 31.59
C GLU A 27 17.91 3.78 30.67
N ALA A 28 16.82 4.34 31.20
CA ALA A 28 15.62 4.67 30.43
C ALA A 28 15.91 5.64 29.28
N LEU A 29 16.72 6.68 29.53
CA LEU A 29 17.15 7.61 28.50
C LEU A 29 18.01 6.93 27.42
N SER A 30 18.94 6.06 27.83
CA SER A 30 19.81 5.33 26.90
C SER A 30 18.99 4.41 25.99
N VAL A 31 18.02 3.67 26.55
CA VAL A 31 17.10 2.82 25.80
C VAL A 31 16.22 3.62 24.85
N ALA A 32 15.64 4.74 25.32
CA ALA A 32 14.82 5.61 24.47
C ALA A 32 15.62 6.23 23.32
N VAL A 33 16.88 6.62 23.57
CA VAL A 33 17.79 7.13 22.53
C VAL A 33 18.16 6.03 21.55
N GLU A 34 18.50 4.83 22.02
CA GLU A 34 18.83 3.71 21.15
C GLU A 34 17.63 3.27 20.29
N GLU A 35 16.44 3.16 20.87
CA GLU A 35 15.21 2.85 20.18
C GLU A 35 14.88 3.92 19.13
N GLY A 36 14.95 5.21 19.52
CA GLY A 36 14.75 6.34 18.62
C GLY A 36 15.77 6.41 17.48
N LEU A 37 17.03 6.03 17.75
CA LEU A 37 18.06 5.88 16.73
C LEU A 37 17.81 4.65 15.85
N SER A 38 17.27 3.55 16.39
CA SER A 38 16.91 2.36 15.61
C SER A 38 15.74 2.64 14.66
N TRP A 39 14.75 3.42 15.10
CA TRP A 39 13.66 3.92 14.25
C TRP A 39 14.21 4.84 13.17
N ARG A 40 15.15 5.73 13.53
CA ARG A 40 15.85 6.55 12.55
C ARG A 40 16.65 5.71 11.57
N ARG A 41 17.37 4.67 12.02
CA ARG A 41 18.18 3.79 11.15
C ARG A 41 17.33 3.02 10.14
N ARG A 42 16.13 2.58 10.55
CA ARG A 42 15.14 1.97 9.63
C ARG A 42 14.50 3.00 8.70
N SER A 43 14.32 4.24 9.14
CA SER A 43 13.81 5.33 8.30
C SER A 43 14.84 5.98 7.39
N CYS A 44 16.15 5.93 7.70
CA CYS A 44 17.16 6.77 7.06
C CYS A 44 17.92 6.15 5.88
N HIS A 45 17.44 5.04 5.31
CA HIS A 45 17.57 4.87 3.86
C HIS A 45 16.70 5.88 3.07
N ARG A 46 15.88 6.69 3.76
CA ARG A 46 15.34 7.95 3.27
C ARG A 46 15.94 9.14 4.04
N LEU A 47 16.62 10.00 3.28
CA LEU A 47 16.94 11.41 3.52
C LEU A 47 18.18 11.71 4.40
N SER A 48 19.23 12.19 3.72
CA SER A 48 20.11 13.24 4.22
C SER A 48 19.97 14.48 3.33
N GLY A 49 19.90 15.66 3.94
CA GLY A 49 20.10 16.94 3.27
C GLY A 49 19.11 18.02 3.67
N HIS A 50 19.40 18.75 4.75
CA HIS A 50 18.74 20.00 5.10
C HIS A 50 19.02 21.09 4.05
N GLY A 51 17.95 21.74 3.58
CA GLY A 51 17.96 23.02 2.89
C GLY A 51 16.52 23.51 2.73
N SER A 52 16.14 24.55 3.48
CA SER A 52 14.83 25.21 3.35
C SER A 52 14.57 25.65 1.91
N PRO A 53 13.32 25.54 1.41
CA PRO A 53 12.53 26.76 1.30
C PRO A 53 11.01 26.57 1.52
N SER A 54 10.38 27.73 1.72
CA SER A 54 8.97 28.12 1.65
C SER A 54 7.88 27.12 1.27
N ALA A 55 6.77 27.28 2.00
CA ALA A 55 5.43 26.79 1.76
C ALA A 55 5.04 26.61 0.27
N THR A 56 5.19 25.39 -0.22
CA THR A 56 4.22 24.73 -1.08
C THR A 56 4.00 23.35 -0.45
N GLN A 57 2.86 23.15 0.19
CA GLN A 57 2.44 21.84 0.67
C GLN A 57 2.14 20.97 -0.55
N SER A 58 3.19 20.42 -1.16
CA SER A 58 3.04 19.22 -1.98
C SER A 58 2.60 18.13 -1.01
N SER A 59 1.35 17.72 -1.15
CA SER A 59 0.78 16.51 -0.57
C SER A 59 1.87 15.45 -0.48
N VAL A 60 2.20 15.04 0.74
CA VAL A 60 3.04 13.88 0.96
C VAL A 60 2.33 12.73 0.26
N SER A 61 2.76 12.44 -0.97
CA SER A 61 2.29 11.33 -1.76
C SER A 61 2.35 10.13 -0.84
N SER A 62 1.17 9.60 -0.51
CA SER A 62 0.96 8.31 0.12
C SER A 62 2.13 7.41 -0.21
N LEU A 63 2.95 7.05 0.79
CA LEU A 63 3.96 5.99 0.65
C LEU A 63 3.23 4.84 -0.04
N ALA A 64 3.51 4.56 -1.30
CA ALA A 64 2.63 3.82 -2.21
C ALA A 64 2.03 2.53 -1.58
N ILE A 65 0.90 2.67 -0.88
CA ILE A 65 0.37 1.65 0.04
C ILE A 65 -0.12 0.41 -0.73
N HIS A 66 -0.39 0.58 -2.01
CA HIS A 66 -0.71 -0.50 -2.93
C HIS A 66 0.46 -1.49 -3.10
N LEU A 67 1.72 -1.06 -2.89
CA LEU A 67 2.89 -1.93 -3.04
C LEU A 67 2.91 -3.11 -2.04
N SER A 68 2.23 -2.98 -0.90
CA SER A 68 2.10 -4.06 0.08
C SER A 68 0.87 -4.95 -0.14
N GLN A 69 0.05 -4.66 -1.15
CA GLN A 69 -1.20 -5.37 -1.37
C GLN A 69 -0.97 -6.67 -2.14
N PRO A 70 -1.60 -7.79 -1.73
CA PRO A 70 -1.36 -9.09 -2.34
C PRO A 70 -1.88 -9.20 -3.79
N TRP A 71 -2.75 -8.28 -4.20
CA TRP A 71 -3.25 -8.18 -5.58
C TRP A 71 -2.37 -7.31 -6.48
N PHE A 72 -1.34 -6.65 -5.95
CA PHE A 72 -0.46 -5.78 -6.72
C PHE A 72 0.86 -6.48 -7.07
N HIS A 73 1.15 -6.58 -8.37
CA HIS A 73 2.27 -7.36 -8.90
C HIS A 73 3.39 -6.49 -9.48
N GLY A 74 3.34 -5.17 -9.27
CA GLY A 74 4.38 -4.25 -9.72
C GLY A 74 4.64 -4.31 -11.23
N LYS A 75 5.91 -4.40 -11.63
CA LYS A 75 6.37 -4.39 -13.03
C LYS A 75 6.14 -5.72 -13.75
N LEU A 76 4.91 -6.21 -13.72
CA LEU A 76 4.49 -7.42 -14.43
C LEU A 76 4.07 -7.08 -15.87
N SER A 77 4.54 -7.85 -16.84
CA SER A 77 4.13 -7.70 -18.23
C SER A 77 2.69 -8.19 -18.47
N ARG A 78 2.14 -7.84 -19.65
CA ARG A 78 0.83 -8.33 -20.07
C ARG A 78 0.80 -9.85 -20.20
N ASP A 79 1.83 -10.42 -20.81
CA ASP A 79 1.91 -11.86 -21.07
C ASP A 79 2.13 -12.65 -19.77
N GLU A 80 2.97 -12.14 -18.86
CA GLU A 80 3.13 -12.75 -17.53
C GLU A 80 1.82 -12.71 -16.74
N ALA A 81 1.11 -11.58 -16.74
CA ALA A 81 -0.20 -11.48 -16.08
C ALA A 81 -1.20 -12.52 -16.63
N GLN A 82 -1.24 -12.70 -17.95
CA GLN A 82 -2.07 -13.74 -18.56
C GLN A 82 -1.66 -15.13 -18.09
N ARG A 83 -0.36 -15.45 -18.11
CA ARG A 83 0.18 -16.74 -17.67
C ARG A 83 -0.16 -17.03 -16.20
N LEU A 84 0.04 -16.09 -15.30
CA LEU A 84 -0.21 -16.25 -13.86
C LEU A 84 -1.70 -16.52 -13.59
N ILE A 85 -2.60 -15.74 -14.20
CA ILE A 85 -4.05 -15.92 -14.06
C ILE A 85 -4.49 -17.28 -14.64
N THR A 86 -3.97 -17.66 -15.81
CA THR A 86 -4.27 -18.97 -16.40
C THR A 86 -3.76 -20.11 -15.52
N HIS A 87 -2.56 -20.00 -14.94
CA HIS A 87 -1.97 -21.03 -14.08
C HIS A 87 -2.77 -21.24 -12.78
N GLN A 88 -3.29 -20.16 -12.18
CA GLN A 88 -4.14 -20.25 -10.99
C GLN A 88 -5.47 -20.98 -11.24
N GLY A 89 -5.93 -20.98 -12.49
CA GLY A 89 -7.28 -21.38 -12.84
C GLY A 89 -8.06 -20.16 -13.33
N PRO A 90 -8.52 -20.16 -14.60
CA PRO A 90 -9.27 -19.06 -15.21
C PRO A 90 -10.71 -18.97 -14.68
N ILE A 91 -10.83 -18.65 -13.40
CA ILE A 91 -12.09 -18.46 -12.69
C ILE A 91 -12.55 -17.01 -12.85
N ASP A 92 -13.84 -16.83 -13.08
CA ASP A 92 -14.45 -15.51 -13.21
C ASP A 92 -14.22 -14.65 -11.95
N GLY A 93 -13.67 -13.45 -12.17
CA GLY A 93 -13.35 -12.52 -11.09
C GLY A 93 -11.95 -12.67 -10.53
N VAL A 94 -11.11 -13.58 -11.05
CA VAL A 94 -9.67 -13.61 -10.72
C VAL A 94 -8.99 -12.38 -11.32
N PHE A 95 -8.22 -11.65 -10.52
CA PHE A 95 -7.59 -10.40 -10.96
C PHE A 95 -6.22 -10.13 -10.34
N LEU A 96 -5.46 -9.23 -10.96
CA LEU A 96 -4.28 -8.58 -10.39
C LEU A 96 -4.14 -7.17 -10.96
N LEU A 97 -3.48 -6.28 -10.22
CA LEU A 97 -3.04 -4.98 -10.71
C LEU A 97 -1.52 -5.01 -10.94
N ARG A 98 -1.09 -4.28 -11.97
CA ARG A 98 0.31 -4.16 -12.35
C ARG A 98 0.60 -2.77 -12.90
N ASP A 99 1.87 -2.40 -12.94
CA ASP A 99 2.34 -1.22 -13.63
C ASP A 99 2.05 -1.34 -15.14
N SER A 100 1.66 -0.23 -15.75
CA SER A 100 1.58 -0.17 -17.21
C SER A 100 2.97 -0.08 -17.82
N GLN A 101 3.29 -0.99 -18.75
CA GLN A 101 4.55 -0.96 -19.50
C GLN A 101 4.53 0.06 -20.64
N SER A 102 3.35 0.38 -21.19
CA SER A 102 3.20 1.30 -22.32
C SER A 102 3.06 2.75 -21.88
N ASN A 103 2.39 3.00 -20.75
CA ASN A 103 2.14 4.35 -20.24
C ASN A 103 2.73 4.49 -18.82
N PRO A 104 3.92 5.11 -18.69
CA PRO A 104 4.52 5.36 -17.39
C PRO A 104 3.56 6.11 -16.46
N LYS A 105 3.60 5.77 -15.16
CA LYS A 105 2.72 6.32 -14.11
C LYS A 105 1.22 5.94 -14.21
N THR A 106 0.87 4.95 -15.04
CA THR A 106 -0.49 4.38 -15.09
C THR A 106 -0.46 2.93 -14.64
N PHE A 107 -1.61 2.41 -14.26
CA PHE A 107 -1.76 1.02 -13.81
C PHE A 107 -2.67 0.24 -14.75
N VAL A 108 -2.63 -1.09 -14.63
CA VAL A 108 -3.48 -1.99 -15.41
C VAL A 108 -4.12 -3.01 -14.48
N LEU A 109 -5.45 -3.10 -14.52
CA LEU A 109 -6.22 -4.20 -13.96
C LEU A 109 -6.29 -5.33 -14.99
N SER A 110 -5.76 -6.50 -14.67
CA SER A 110 -5.92 -7.72 -15.46
C SER A 110 -6.96 -8.61 -14.80
N LEU A 111 -8.04 -8.96 -15.51
CA LEU A 111 -9.23 -9.64 -14.97
C LEU A 111 -9.63 -10.82 -15.84
N CYS A 112 -9.87 -11.99 -15.24
CA CYS A 112 -10.46 -13.15 -15.90
C CYS A 112 -11.99 -13.08 -15.89
N HIS A 113 -12.59 -13.27 -17.05
CA HIS A 113 -14.03 -13.48 -17.22
C HIS A 113 -14.31 -14.34 -18.44
N MET A 114 -15.16 -15.36 -18.28
CA MET A 114 -15.50 -16.33 -19.31
C MET A 114 -14.26 -16.89 -20.00
N GLN A 115 -13.30 -17.37 -19.21
CA GLN A 115 -12.06 -17.98 -19.70
C GLN A 115 -11.14 -17.03 -20.50
N LYS A 116 -11.43 -15.71 -20.49
CA LYS A 116 -10.65 -14.69 -21.18
C LYS A 116 -10.10 -13.68 -20.19
N ILE A 117 -8.83 -13.35 -20.35
CA ILE A 117 -8.18 -12.28 -19.60
C ILE A 117 -8.40 -10.97 -20.34
N LYS A 118 -8.98 -9.98 -19.66
CA LYS A 118 -9.14 -8.61 -20.14
C LYS A 118 -8.24 -7.68 -19.35
N HIS A 119 -7.69 -6.67 -20.00
CA HIS A 119 -6.83 -5.67 -19.38
C HIS A 119 -7.49 -4.31 -19.48
N PHE A 120 -7.65 -3.64 -18.35
CA PHE A 120 -8.27 -2.33 -18.24
C PHE A 120 -7.25 -1.34 -17.72
N GLN A 121 -7.11 -0.22 -18.40
CA GLN A 121 -6.16 0.80 -18.02
C GLN A 121 -6.77 1.67 -16.92
N ILE A 122 -6.05 1.79 -15.82
CA ILE A 122 -6.39 2.69 -14.72
C ILE A 122 -5.58 3.97 -14.96
N LEU A 123 -6.30 5.04 -15.28
CA LEU A 123 -5.71 6.32 -15.65
C LEU A 123 -5.81 7.31 -14.48
N PRO A 124 -4.79 8.16 -14.30
CA PRO A 124 -4.89 9.30 -13.40
C PRO A 124 -5.86 10.33 -14.00
N VAL A 125 -6.68 10.92 -13.15
CA VAL A 125 -7.57 12.04 -13.46
C VAL A 125 -7.16 13.18 -12.54
N ASP A 126 -6.85 14.34 -13.12
CA ASP A 126 -6.58 15.55 -12.35
C ASP A 126 -7.91 16.28 -12.11
N ASP A 127 -8.21 16.56 -10.86
CA ASP A 127 -9.36 17.36 -10.44
C ASP A 127 -8.90 18.33 -9.36
N GLU A 128 -8.93 19.63 -9.69
CA GLU A 128 -8.48 20.73 -8.82
C GLU A 128 -7.07 20.55 -8.22
N GLY A 129 -6.14 19.95 -8.98
CA GLY A 129 -4.76 19.68 -8.54
C GLY A 129 -4.61 18.48 -7.61
N GLN A 130 -5.68 17.72 -7.39
CA GLN A 130 -5.65 16.41 -6.76
C GLN A 130 -5.73 15.32 -7.84
N VAL A 131 -4.90 14.28 -7.71
CA VAL A 131 -4.91 13.14 -8.62
C VAL A 131 -5.81 12.04 -8.07
N PHE A 132 -6.75 11.60 -8.90
CA PHE A 132 -7.60 10.43 -8.70
C PHE A 132 -7.28 9.34 -9.71
N TYR A 133 -7.80 8.14 -9.50
CA TYR A 133 -7.70 7.01 -10.42
C TYR A 133 -9.07 6.62 -10.94
N SER A 134 -9.16 6.31 -12.24
CA SER A 134 -10.41 5.89 -12.88
C SER A 134 -10.19 4.79 -13.92
N LEU A 135 -11.23 3.95 -14.10
CA LEU A 135 -11.34 2.91 -15.12
C LEU A 135 -12.30 3.30 -16.26
N ASP A 136 -12.99 4.42 -16.11
CA ASP A 136 -14.15 4.83 -16.92
C ASP A 136 -14.10 6.32 -17.22
N ASP A 137 -12.92 6.79 -17.67
CA ASP A 137 -12.69 8.16 -18.16
C ASP A 137 -13.11 9.26 -17.17
N GLY A 138 -12.92 9.01 -15.88
CA GLY A 138 -13.23 9.96 -14.81
C GLY A 138 -14.68 9.96 -14.33
N HIS A 139 -15.56 9.10 -14.86
CA HIS A 139 -16.92 8.97 -14.35
C HIS A 139 -16.96 8.44 -12.91
N THR A 140 -16.12 7.46 -12.60
CA THR A 140 -15.91 6.95 -11.24
C THR A 140 -14.46 7.16 -10.85
N GLN A 141 -14.25 7.92 -9.76
CA GLN A 141 -12.94 8.38 -9.33
C GLN A 141 -12.60 7.85 -7.93
N PHE A 142 -11.34 7.48 -7.73
CA PHE A 142 -10.85 6.92 -6.47
C PHE A 142 -9.57 7.64 -6.03
N THR A 143 -9.44 7.89 -4.74
CA THR A 143 -8.23 8.55 -4.18
C THR A 143 -6.99 7.68 -4.29
N ASP A 144 -7.17 6.37 -4.24
CA ASP A 144 -6.10 5.39 -4.37
C ASP A 144 -6.60 4.06 -4.98
N LEU A 145 -5.64 3.18 -5.28
CA LEU A 145 -5.92 1.87 -5.88
C LEU A 145 -6.63 0.90 -4.92
N ILE A 146 -6.50 1.08 -3.60
CA ILE A 146 -7.17 0.22 -2.61
C ILE A 146 -8.67 0.48 -2.68
N GLN A 147 -9.08 1.75 -2.62
CA GLN A 147 -10.47 2.16 -2.75
C GLN A 147 -11.07 1.69 -4.10
N LEU A 148 -10.31 1.79 -5.19
CA LEU A 148 -10.73 1.29 -6.50
C LEU A 148 -11.00 -0.22 -6.45
N VAL A 149 -10.09 -1.01 -5.88
CA VAL A 149 -10.25 -2.47 -5.79
C VAL A 149 -11.44 -2.83 -4.90
N GLU A 150 -11.60 -2.21 -3.73
CA GLU A 150 -12.72 -2.44 -2.83
C GLU A 150 -14.06 -2.13 -3.49
N PHE A 151 -14.15 -1.01 -4.20
CA PHE A 151 -15.34 -0.65 -4.95
C PHE A 151 -15.69 -1.71 -5.98
N TYR A 152 -14.72 -2.16 -6.79
CA TYR A 152 -14.97 -3.15 -7.85
C TYR A 152 -15.10 -4.60 -7.35
N GLN A 153 -14.77 -4.87 -6.08
CA GLN A 153 -15.14 -6.11 -5.40
C GLN A 153 -16.63 -6.14 -5.05
N LEU A 154 -17.20 -4.99 -4.67
CA LEU A 154 -18.62 -4.88 -4.31
C LEU A 154 -19.50 -4.57 -5.53
N ASN A 155 -18.99 -3.85 -6.51
CA ASN A 155 -19.73 -3.31 -7.64
C ASN A 155 -19.10 -3.77 -8.96
N ARG A 156 -19.94 -4.03 -9.96
CA ARG A 156 -19.44 -4.38 -11.29
C ARG A 156 -18.91 -3.14 -12.03
N GLY A 157 -19.58 -1.99 -11.90
CA GLY A 157 -19.28 -0.78 -12.67
C GLY A 157 -19.17 -1.09 -14.17
N THR A 158 -18.10 -0.61 -14.80
CA THR A 158 -17.80 -0.85 -16.22
C THR A 158 -17.15 -2.21 -16.52
N LEU A 159 -16.76 -2.98 -15.50
CA LEU A 159 -16.12 -4.29 -15.69
C LEU A 159 -17.13 -5.35 -16.15
N PRO A 160 -16.69 -6.46 -16.76
CA PRO A 160 -17.57 -7.57 -17.14
C PRO A 160 -18.12 -8.35 -15.93
N CYS A 161 -17.38 -8.39 -14.82
CA CYS A 161 -17.78 -9.01 -13.57
C CYS A 161 -17.10 -8.30 -12.39
N LYS A 162 -17.58 -8.55 -11.17
CA LYS A 162 -16.93 -8.07 -9.94
C LYS A 162 -15.56 -8.73 -9.75
N LEU A 163 -14.66 -8.03 -9.08
CA LEU A 163 -13.42 -8.61 -8.59
C LEU A 163 -13.74 -9.56 -7.44
N LYS A 164 -13.17 -10.77 -7.45
CA LYS A 164 -13.49 -11.79 -6.43
C LYS A 164 -12.25 -12.34 -5.76
N HIS A 165 -11.27 -12.75 -6.54
CA HIS A 165 -10.08 -13.44 -6.04
C HIS A 165 -8.85 -12.78 -6.62
N HIS A 166 -7.90 -12.39 -5.77
CA HIS A 166 -6.64 -11.88 -6.29
C HIS A 166 -5.75 -13.04 -6.77
N CYS A 167 -4.88 -12.76 -7.74
CA CYS A 167 -3.92 -13.73 -8.22
C CYS A 167 -2.82 -13.92 -7.18
N THR A 168 -2.66 -15.14 -6.67
CA THR A 168 -1.65 -15.52 -5.67
C THR A 168 -0.38 -16.07 -6.29
N GLN A 169 -0.38 -16.32 -7.60
CA GLN A 169 0.78 -16.79 -8.34
C GLN A 169 1.77 -15.63 -8.51
N ILE A 170 3.05 -15.90 -8.32
CA ILE A 170 4.13 -14.94 -8.52
C ILE A 170 5.08 -15.46 -9.59
N THR A 171 5.74 -14.56 -10.30
CA THR A 171 6.85 -14.93 -11.18
C THR A 171 8.02 -15.37 -10.30
N LEU A 172 8.56 -16.57 -10.57
CA LEU A 172 9.77 -17.10 -9.93
C LEU A 172 11.04 -16.49 -10.54
#